data_AF-A0A0Q0SSG2-F1
#
_entry.id   AF-A0A0Q0SSG2-F1
#
_cell.length_a   1.000
_cell.length_b   1.000
_cell.length_c   1.000
_cell.angle_alpha   90.00
_cell.angle_beta   90.00
_cell.angle_gamma   90.00
#
_symmetry.space_group_name_H-M   'P 1'
#
loop_
_entity.id
_entity.type
_entity.pdbx_description
1 polymer ?
#
loop_
_entity_poly.entity_id
_entity_poly.type
_entity_poly.pdbx_seq_one_letter_code
_entity_poly.pdbx_strand_id
1 'polypeptide(L)'
;MSSPKKQQKNAQRAKSKAKQNRIGKPAKTSAAQWLDHPFDDVKIDLSTFNFQDILDNGFDPADYDDLFQVMKAAEAINLQTMCTVFLQYPVLELVISEEEEEPATDFLMGLLIEYRIAIHGDDEDSAVAWIETPAFQKAYVDASRLLQERNARRSE
;
A
#
# COMPACT_ATOMS: atom_id res chain seq x y z
N MET A 1 -47.10 15.26 -36.61
CA MET A 1 -46.17 14.15 -36.90
C MET A 1 -44.90 14.38 -36.08
N SER A 2 -44.75 13.71 -34.92
CA SER A 2 -43.65 13.93 -33.98
C SER A 2 -42.50 12.95 -34.24
N SER A 3 -41.34 13.47 -34.66
CA SER A 3 -40.13 12.69 -34.90
C SER A 3 -39.53 12.12 -33.59
N PRO A 4 -39.31 10.80 -33.49
CA PRO A 4 -38.84 10.12 -32.28
C PRO A 4 -37.31 10.11 -32.13
N LYS A 5 -36.61 11.19 -32.49
CA LYS A 5 -35.12 11.20 -32.57
C LYS A 5 -34.42 12.00 -31.45
N LYS A 6 -35.17 12.62 -30.52
CA LYS A 6 -34.60 13.44 -29.43
C LYS A 6 -34.50 12.75 -28.06
N GLN A 7 -35.05 11.55 -27.87
CA GLN A 7 -35.02 10.87 -26.56
C GLN A 7 -33.82 9.95 -26.33
N GLN A 8 -33.06 9.60 -27.37
CA GLN A 8 -31.96 8.63 -27.23
C GLN A 8 -30.66 9.22 -26.66
N LYS A 9 -30.49 10.55 -26.64
CA LYS A 9 -29.23 11.20 -26.22
C LYS A 9 -29.07 11.39 -24.70
N ASN A 10 -30.17 11.29 -23.93
CA ASN A 10 -30.12 11.37 -22.46
C ASN A 10 -29.96 10.01 -21.76
N ALA A 11 -30.28 8.89 -22.43
CA ALA A 11 -30.13 7.57 -21.83
C ALA A 11 -28.68 7.06 -21.77
N GLN A 12 -27.79 7.59 -22.62
CA GLN A 12 -26.37 7.19 -22.64
C GLN A 12 -25.52 7.90 -21.57
N ARG A 13 -25.94 9.06 -21.06
CA ARG A 13 -25.20 9.76 -19.97
C ARG A 13 -25.49 9.21 -18.57
N ALA A 14 -26.62 8.52 -18.38
CA ALA A 14 -26.94 7.90 -17.10
C ALA A 14 -26.19 6.57 -16.87
N LYS A 15 -25.80 5.86 -17.94
CA LYS A 15 -25.08 4.59 -17.84
C LYS A 15 -23.61 4.74 -17.46
N SER A 16 -23.00 5.90 -17.70
CA SER A 16 -21.63 6.18 -17.27
C SER A 16 -21.52 6.50 -15.77
N LYS A 17 -22.60 6.96 -15.12
CA LYS A 17 -22.61 7.21 -13.66
C LYS A 17 -22.95 5.97 -12.82
N ALA A 18 -23.51 4.92 -13.42
CA ALA A 18 -23.88 3.70 -12.70
C ALA A 18 -22.72 2.70 -12.52
N LYS A 19 -21.62 2.83 -13.30
CA LYS A 19 -20.42 2.00 -13.11
C LYS A 19 -19.43 2.54 -12.08
N GLN A 20 -19.47 3.85 -11.78
CA GLN A 20 -18.66 4.42 -10.68
C GLN A 20 -19.24 4.14 -9.29
N ASN A 21 -20.54 3.88 -9.18
CA ASN A 21 -21.22 3.69 -7.90
C ASN A 21 -21.17 2.24 -7.37
N ARG A 22 -20.36 1.38 -7.98
CA ARG A 22 -20.08 0.01 -7.54
C ARG A 22 -18.64 -0.16 -7.01
N ILE A 23 -17.93 0.95 -6.79
CA ILE A 23 -16.90 0.99 -5.77
C ILE A 23 -17.70 1.13 -4.48
N GLY A 24 -17.82 0.02 -3.74
CA GLY A 24 -18.50 0.01 -2.45
C GLY A 24 -18.01 1.20 -1.65
N LYS A 25 -18.93 1.91 -1.00
CA LYS A 25 -18.57 2.88 0.05
C LYS A 25 -17.44 2.23 0.86
N PRO A 26 -16.26 2.86 1.01
CA PRO A 26 -15.29 2.33 1.96
C PRO A 26 -16.05 2.27 3.28
N ALA A 27 -16.18 1.04 3.81
CA ALA A 27 -16.48 0.90 5.22
C ALA A 27 -15.49 1.82 5.94
N LYS A 28 -15.92 2.48 7.03
CA LYS A 28 -14.98 3.29 7.81
C LYS A 28 -13.87 2.34 8.29
N THR A 29 -12.77 2.28 7.54
CA THR A 29 -11.66 1.40 7.81
C THR A 29 -11.00 1.95 9.05
N SER A 30 -11.32 1.35 10.19
CA SER A 30 -10.74 1.76 11.47
C SER A 30 -9.28 1.30 11.51
N ALA A 31 -8.45 1.94 12.34
CA ALA A 31 -7.08 1.51 12.56
C ALA A 31 -6.97 0.01 12.95
N ALA A 32 -8.00 -0.54 13.61
CA ALA A 32 -8.07 -1.96 13.94
C ALA A 32 -8.19 -2.88 12.72
N GLN A 33 -8.87 -2.44 11.64
CA GLN A 33 -8.99 -3.25 10.42
C GLN A 33 -7.64 -3.37 9.69
N TRP A 34 -6.87 -2.28 9.62
CA TRP A 34 -5.51 -2.29 9.07
C TRP A 34 -4.53 -3.11 9.91
N LEU A 35 -4.80 -3.23 11.21
CA LEU A 35 -3.99 -4.04 12.10
C LEU A 35 -4.21 -5.54 11.90
N ASP A 36 -5.44 -5.99 11.68
CA ASP A 36 -5.71 -7.43 11.59
C ASP A 36 -5.48 -7.97 10.19
N HIS A 37 -5.92 -7.25 9.15
CA HIS A 37 -6.03 -7.76 7.79
C HIS A 37 -5.93 -6.63 6.74
N PRO A 38 -4.77 -5.96 6.59
CA PRO A 38 -4.64 -4.82 5.68
C PRO A 38 -4.72 -5.17 4.20
N PHE A 39 -4.42 -6.43 3.84
CA PHE A 39 -4.35 -6.91 2.45
C PHE A 39 -5.38 -8.00 2.12
N ASP A 40 -6.35 -8.29 2.98
CA ASP A 40 -7.36 -9.36 2.72
C ASP A 40 -8.20 -9.11 1.45
N ASP A 41 -8.41 -7.84 1.10
CA ASP A 41 -9.16 -7.42 -0.10
C ASP A 41 -8.27 -7.30 -1.35
N VAL A 42 -6.95 -7.50 -1.22
CA VAL A 42 -5.96 -7.36 -2.30
C VAL A 42 -5.42 -8.74 -2.67
N LYS A 43 -5.37 -9.05 -3.97
CA LYS A 43 -4.74 -10.28 -4.45
C LYS A 43 -3.28 -10.03 -4.77
N ILE A 44 -2.42 -10.30 -3.80
CA ILE A 44 -0.97 -10.25 -4.00
C ILE A 44 -0.53 -11.61 -4.56
N ASP A 45 -0.05 -11.62 -5.79
CA ASP A 45 0.52 -12.82 -6.40
C ASP A 45 2.01 -12.92 -6.05
N LEU A 46 2.30 -13.67 -4.98
CA LEU A 46 3.69 -13.89 -4.55
C LEU A 46 4.50 -14.75 -5.53
N SER A 47 3.86 -15.46 -6.47
CA SER A 47 4.57 -16.31 -7.42
C SER A 47 5.25 -15.53 -8.55
N THR A 48 4.85 -14.28 -8.76
CA THR A 48 5.46 -13.39 -9.75
C THR A 48 6.57 -12.54 -9.15
N PHE A 49 6.70 -12.49 -7.83
CA PHE A 49 7.77 -11.76 -7.18
C PHE A 49 9.12 -12.42 -7.45
N ASN A 50 10.09 -11.62 -7.89
CA ASN A 50 11.45 -12.08 -8.14
C ASN A 50 12.43 -11.00 -7.66
N PHE A 51 13.09 -11.26 -6.51
CA PHE A 51 14.03 -10.31 -5.94
C PHE A 51 15.22 -10.00 -6.87
N GLN A 52 15.71 -11.00 -7.60
CA GLN A 52 16.82 -10.82 -8.55
C GLN A 52 16.45 -9.85 -9.68
N ASP A 53 15.19 -9.83 -10.11
CA ASP A 53 14.72 -8.90 -11.13
C ASP A 53 14.84 -7.44 -10.67
N ILE A 54 14.62 -7.19 -9.38
CA ILE A 54 14.75 -5.87 -8.76
C ILE A 54 16.21 -5.43 -8.68
N LEU A 55 17.11 -6.36 -8.36
CA LEU A 55 18.55 -6.08 -8.36
C LEU A 55 19.07 -5.75 -9.77
N ASP A 56 18.56 -6.46 -10.79
CA ASP A 56 19.04 -6.33 -12.17
C ASP A 56 18.39 -5.15 -12.92
N ASN A 57 17.08 -4.93 -12.71
CA ASN A 57 16.27 -3.99 -13.47
C ASN A 57 15.77 -2.79 -12.64
N GLY A 58 15.98 -2.80 -11.33
CA GLY A 58 15.54 -1.75 -10.42
C GLY A 58 14.11 -1.92 -9.93
N PHE A 59 13.66 -0.92 -9.18
CA PHE A 59 12.33 -0.90 -8.57
C PHE A 59 11.29 -0.38 -9.57
N ASP A 60 10.29 -1.19 -9.94
CA ASP A 60 9.11 -0.68 -10.67
C ASP A 60 7.98 -0.34 -9.69
N PRO A 61 7.67 0.94 -9.44
CA PRO A 61 6.56 1.33 -8.56
C PRO A 61 5.20 0.75 -8.98
N ALA A 62 5.00 0.42 -10.26
CA ALA A 62 3.74 -0.14 -10.74
C ALA A 62 3.44 -1.52 -10.14
N ASP A 63 4.47 -2.30 -9.81
CA ASP A 63 4.32 -3.64 -9.21
C ASP A 63 3.87 -3.58 -7.74
N TYR A 64 3.94 -2.39 -7.13
CA TYR A 64 3.61 -2.16 -5.72
C TYR A 64 2.47 -1.15 -5.54
N ASP A 65 1.73 -0.80 -6.60
CA ASP A 65 0.63 0.17 -6.51
C ASP A 65 -0.40 -0.23 -5.45
N ASP A 66 -0.75 -1.52 -5.36
CA ASP A 66 -1.66 -2.04 -4.33
C ASP A 66 -1.15 -1.74 -2.91
N LEU A 67 0.15 -1.97 -2.65
CA LEU A 67 0.78 -1.61 -1.37
C LEU A 67 0.68 -0.10 -1.13
N PHE A 68 1.04 0.71 -2.12
CA PHE A 68 1.11 2.17 -1.98
C PHE A 68 -0.28 2.79 -1.77
N GLN A 69 -1.33 2.30 -2.44
CA GLN A 69 -2.69 2.77 -2.20
C GLN A 69 -3.17 2.45 -0.78
N VAL A 70 -2.86 1.26 -0.28
CA VAL A 70 -3.21 0.83 1.09
C VAL A 70 -2.42 1.66 2.12
N MET A 71 -1.11 1.85 1.91
CA MET A 71 -0.26 2.71 2.75
C MET A 71 -0.78 4.15 2.79
N LYS A 72 -1.17 4.72 1.65
CA LYS A 72 -1.73 6.07 1.55
C LYS A 72 -3.05 6.20 2.32
N ALA A 73 -3.92 5.20 2.22
CA ALA A 73 -5.17 5.17 2.98
C ALA A 73 -4.91 5.10 4.50
N ALA A 74 -3.90 4.34 4.92
CA ALA A 74 -3.49 4.23 6.31
C ALA A 74 -2.78 5.51 6.82
N GLU A 75 -1.97 6.17 5.98
CA GLU A 75 -1.26 7.41 6.31
C GLU A 75 -2.24 8.53 6.66
N ALA A 76 -3.39 8.57 5.98
CA ALA A 76 -4.47 9.52 6.28
C ALA A 76 -5.04 9.39 7.71
N ILE A 77 -4.81 8.26 8.39
CA ILE A 77 -5.14 8.07 9.80
C ILE A 77 -4.00 8.59 10.67
N ASN A 78 -2.80 8.01 10.51
CA ASN A 78 -1.55 8.47 11.09
C ASN A 78 -0.36 7.65 10.54
N LEU A 79 0.85 8.15 10.79
CA LEU A 79 2.10 7.54 10.32
C LEU A 79 2.31 6.12 10.85
N GLN A 80 2.00 5.87 12.13
CA GLN A 80 2.12 4.53 12.73
C GLN A 80 1.22 3.50 12.02
N THR A 81 0.02 3.89 11.61
CA THR A 81 -0.91 3.01 10.90
C THR A 81 -0.37 2.68 9.51
N MET A 82 0.23 3.65 8.82
CA MET A 82 0.92 3.40 7.56
C MET A 82 2.11 2.44 7.73
N CYS A 83 2.98 2.66 8.72
CA CYS A 83 4.08 1.74 9.01
C CYS A 83 3.58 0.33 9.37
N THR A 84 2.43 0.24 10.06
CA THR A 84 1.79 -1.04 10.41
C THR A 84 1.31 -1.79 9.17
N VAL A 85 0.76 -1.09 8.18
CA VAL A 85 0.40 -1.67 6.88
C VAL A 85 1.67 -2.15 6.14
N PHE A 86 2.67 -1.28 6.06
CA PHE A 86 3.92 -1.57 5.36
C PHE A 86 4.58 -2.85 5.89
N LEU A 87 4.76 -2.95 7.21
CA LEU A 87 5.38 -4.10 7.87
C LEU A 87 4.60 -5.42 7.74
N GLN A 88 3.34 -5.36 7.32
CA GLN A 88 2.51 -6.54 7.07
C GLN A 88 2.47 -6.93 5.59
N TYR A 89 3.22 -6.24 4.73
CA TYR A 89 3.24 -6.56 3.31
C TYR A 89 3.91 -7.93 3.09
N PRO A 90 3.21 -8.93 2.52
CA PRO A 90 3.70 -10.30 2.44
C PRO A 90 5.02 -10.48 1.69
N VAL A 91 5.34 -9.59 0.75
CA VAL A 91 6.63 -9.62 0.04
C VAL A 91 7.79 -9.28 0.97
N LEU A 92 7.60 -8.41 1.97
CA LEU A 92 8.67 -8.13 2.95
C LEU A 92 9.04 -9.40 3.72
N GLU A 93 8.04 -10.19 4.13
CA GLU A 93 8.27 -11.46 4.83
C GLU A 93 9.05 -12.44 3.94
N LEU A 94 8.69 -12.52 2.66
CA LEU A 94 9.41 -13.35 1.68
C LEU A 94 10.87 -12.93 1.56
N VAL A 95 11.14 -11.64 1.31
CA VAL A 95 12.50 -11.10 1.17
C VAL A 95 13.32 -11.31 2.45
N ILE A 96 12.76 -11.00 3.62
CA ILE A 96 13.45 -11.20 4.90
C ILE A 96 13.76 -12.68 5.17
N SER A 97 12.94 -13.60 4.63
CA SER A 97 13.15 -15.04 4.80
C SER A 97 14.14 -15.66 3.82
N GLU A 98 14.26 -15.10 2.61
CA GLU A 98 15.08 -15.64 1.51
C GLU A 98 16.44 -14.96 1.38
N GLU A 99 16.52 -13.67 1.74
CA GLU A 99 17.70 -12.84 1.53
C GLU A 99 18.45 -12.53 2.83
N GLU A 100 19.70 -12.10 2.69
CA GLU A 100 20.51 -11.63 3.82
C GLU A 100 20.01 -10.26 4.35
N GLU A 101 20.48 -9.89 5.54
CA GLU A 101 20.01 -8.69 6.25
C GLU A 101 20.22 -7.39 5.45
N GLU A 102 21.37 -7.24 4.79
CA GLU A 102 21.70 -6.03 4.02
C GLU A 102 20.80 -5.89 2.76
N PRO A 103 20.70 -6.88 1.85
CA PRO A 103 19.77 -6.81 0.73
C PRO A 103 18.30 -6.63 1.13
N ALA A 104 17.87 -7.29 2.22
CA ALA A 104 16.52 -7.11 2.73
C ALA A 104 16.30 -5.67 3.23
N THR A 105 17.28 -5.10 3.94
CA THR A 105 17.19 -3.71 4.42
C THR A 105 17.15 -2.72 3.26
N ASP A 106 17.97 -2.93 2.23
CA ASP A 106 17.98 -2.11 1.02
C ASP A 106 16.63 -2.16 0.30
N PHE A 107 16.01 -3.35 0.22
CA PHE A 107 14.65 -3.50 -0.32
C PHE A 107 13.60 -2.72 0.46
N LEU A 108 13.63 -2.80 1.80
CA LEU A 108 12.72 -2.06 2.66
C LEU A 108 12.88 -0.54 2.47
N MET A 109 14.12 -0.06 2.43
CA MET A 109 14.43 1.35 2.19
C MET A 109 13.94 1.79 0.81
N GLY A 110 14.26 1.02 -0.24
CA GLY A 110 13.84 1.27 -1.61
C GLY A 110 12.32 1.39 -1.74
N LEU A 111 11.56 0.48 -1.12
CA LEU A 111 10.10 0.55 -1.11
C LEU A 111 9.56 1.84 -0.48
N LEU A 112 10.13 2.26 0.65
CA LEU A 112 9.69 3.46 1.35
C LEU A 112 10.04 4.73 0.58
N ILE A 113 11.22 4.74 -0.06
CA ILE A 113 11.65 5.84 -0.95
C ILE A 113 10.69 5.92 -2.13
N GLU A 114 10.43 4.81 -2.79
CA GLU A 114 9.59 4.76 -3.98
C GLU A 114 8.13 5.13 -3.66
N TYR A 115 7.63 4.73 -2.48
CA TYR A 115 6.34 5.19 -1.97
C TYR A 115 6.27 6.72 -1.90
N ARG A 116 7.30 7.37 -1.36
CA ARG A 116 7.34 8.84 -1.24
C ARG A 116 7.41 9.51 -2.60
N ILE A 117 8.23 9.00 -3.51
CA ILE A 117 8.35 9.51 -4.87
C ILE A 117 7.01 9.36 -5.61
N ALA A 118 6.44 8.16 -5.65
CA ALA A 118 5.23 7.87 -6.41
C ALA A 118 3.96 8.55 -5.85
N ILE A 119 3.82 8.62 -4.52
CA ILE A 119 2.59 9.10 -3.87
C ILE A 119 2.64 10.58 -3.50
N HIS A 120 3.80 11.08 -3.07
CA HIS A 120 3.98 12.46 -2.61
C HIS A 120 4.72 13.35 -3.62
N GLY A 121 5.38 12.77 -4.62
CA GLY A 121 6.15 13.51 -5.62
C GLY A 121 7.47 14.06 -5.07
N ASP A 122 7.98 13.45 -4.00
CA ASP A 122 9.29 13.77 -3.45
C ASP A 122 10.40 13.35 -4.44
N ASP A 123 11.58 13.98 -4.33
CA ASP A 123 12.80 13.41 -4.89
C ASP A 123 13.41 12.38 -3.91
N GLU A 124 14.36 11.59 -4.40
CA GLU A 124 15.03 10.54 -3.63
C GLU A 124 15.65 11.08 -2.33
N ASP A 125 16.37 12.21 -2.41
CA ASP A 125 17.00 12.85 -1.26
C ASP A 125 15.97 13.25 -0.18
N SER A 126 14.84 13.82 -0.59
CA SER A 126 13.76 14.21 0.31
C SER A 126 13.07 13.00 0.93
N ALA A 127 12.91 11.92 0.16
CA ALA A 127 12.35 10.67 0.64
C ALA A 127 13.26 10.00 1.68
N VAL A 128 14.57 9.94 1.42
CA VAL A 128 15.58 9.45 2.37
C VAL A 128 15.55 10.30 3.64
N ALA A 129 15.60 11.63 3.52
CA ALA A 129 15.55 12.53 4.66
C ALA A 129 14.27 12.36 5.50
N TRP A 130 13.14 12.01 4.87
CA TRP A 130 11.89 11.72 5.55
C TRP A 130 11.96 10.43 6.40
N ILE A 131 12.55 9.36 5.85
CA ILE A 131 12.76 8.09 6.58
C ILE A 131 13.65 8.32 7.81
N GLU A 132 14.66 9.18 7.68
CA GLU A 132 15.58 9.52 8.78
C GLU A 132 14.95 10.39 9.88
N THR A 133 13.73 10.90 9.67
CA THR A 133 13.10 11.76 10.68
C THR A 133 12.79 10.99 11.97
N PRO A 134 12.92 11.65 13.15
CA PRO A 134 12.53 11.03 14.42
C PRO A 134 11.06 10.61 14.46
N ALA A 135 10.20 11.32 13.72
CA ALA A 135 8.78 11.00 13.63
C ALA A 135 8.55 9.66 12.91
N PHE A 136 9.21 9.44 11.77
CA PHE A 136 9.12 8.20 11.03
C PHE A 136 9.72 7.03 11.80
N GLN A 137 10.95 7.18 12.30
CA GLN A 137 11.63 6.14 13.09
C GLN A 137 10.79 5.71 14.29
N LYS A 138 10.20 6.67 15.02
CA LYS A 138 9.30 6.36 16.13
C LYS A 138 8.06 5.59 15.68
N ALA A 139 7.39 6.04 14.62
CA ALA A 139 6.19 5.39 14.11
C ALA A 139 6.48 3.96 13.63
N TYR A 140 7.63 3.75 12.98
CA TYR A 140 8.09 2.44 12.52
C TYR A 140 8.34 1.47 13.68
N VAL A 141 9.06 1.93 14.72
CA VAL A 141 9.32 1.12 15.93
C VAL A 141 8.03 0.79 16.67
N ASP A 142 7.13 1.78 16.84
CA ASP A 142 5.84 1.57 17.50
C ASP A 142 4.97 0.56 16.73
N ALA A 143 4.96 0.64 15.39
CA ALA A 143 4.26 -0.30 14.53
C ALA A 143 4.83 -1.73 14.65
N SER A 144 6.16 -1.87 14.59
CA SER A 144 6.85 -3.16 14.75
C SER A 144 6.52 -3.81 16.10
N ARG A 145 6.63 -3.05 17.20
CA ARG A 145 6.29 -3.53 18.53
C ARG A 145 4.82 -3.96 18.63
N LEU A 146 3.92 -3.18 18.05
CA LEU A 146 2.49 -3.46 18.08
C LEU A 146 2.15 -4.75 17.31
N LEU A 147 2.83 -5.03 16.20
CA LEU A 147 2.69 -6.29 15.46
C LEU A 147 3.25 -7.48 16.24
N GLN A 148 4.40 -7.32 16.91
CA GLN A 148 4.95 -8.36 17.79
C GLN A 148 3.98 -8.70 18.94
N GLU A 149 3.44 -7.70 19.62
CA GLU A 149 2.44 -7.88 20.69
C GLU A 149 1.14 -8.52 20.18
N ARG A 150 0.72 -8.22 18.95
CA ARG A 150 -0.42 -8.88 18.29
C ARG A 150 -0.12 -10.35 18.02
N ASN A 151 1.04 -10.65 17.43
CA ASN A 151 1.41 -12.01 17.05
C ASN A 151 1.58 -12.91 18.29
N ALA A 152 2.20 -12.39 19.36
CA ALA A 152 2.34 -13.10 20.63
C ALA A 152 0.97 -13.52 21.23
N ARG A 153 -0.02 -12.62 21.19
CA ARG A 153 -1.39 -12.90 21.67
C ARG A 153 -2.16 -13.90 20.81
N ARG A 154 -1.80 -14.06 19.53
CA ARG A 154 -2.44 -15.02 18.61
C ARG A 154 -1.82 -16.42 18.70
N SER A 155 -0.61 -16.53 19.25
CA SER A 155 0.10 -17.80 19.47
C SER A 155 -0.23 -18.49 20.80
N GLU A 156 -0.97 -17.84 21.69
CA GLU A 156 -1.49 -18.39 22.96
C GLU A 156 -2.89 -18.99 22.79
#